data_AF-W7D943-F1
#
_entry.id   AF-W7D943-F1
#
_cell.length_a   1.000
_cell.length_b   1.000
_cell.length_c   1.000
_cell.angle_alpha   90.00
_cell.angle_beta   90.00
_cell.angle_gamma   90.00
#
_symmetry.space_group_name_H-M   'P 1'
#
loop_
_entity.id
_entity.type
_entity.pdbx_description
1 polymer ?
#
loop_
_entity_poly.entity_id
_entity_poly.type
_entity_poly.pdbx_seq_one_letter_code
_entity_poly.pdbx_strand_id
1 'polypeptide(L)'
;MSYMELFDKDVMEEEFSSTELLNVLSDKTSFPIDKERKVFRKKDYIVIENEIHDYIYFIQSGICGVWKNEHINSFIGENDIIGFNEILGNEPSFTSVIALTDIVTWRFSKEEVMSKLMYSQEGAFYLYQYMKLVNANLLQKQLLQTEETKKTTSPHPHTSRTTIR
;
A
#
# COMPACT_ATOMS: atom_id res chain seq x y z
N MET A 1 -23.91 -5.25 15.75
CA MET A 1 -23.53 -3.90 15.32
C MET A 1 -24.68 -3.32 14.53
N SER A 2 -25.11 -2.10 14.81
CA SER A 2 -26.11 -1.43 13.97
C SER A 2 -25.48 -1.01 12.64
N TYR A 3 -26.30 -0.85 11.60
CA TYR A 3 -25.80 -0.41 10.28
C TYR A 3 -25.09 0.94 10.35
N MET A 4 -25.49 1.85 11.24
CA MET A 4 -24.82 3.16 11.41
C MET A 4 -23.48 3.06 12.13
N GLU A 5 -23.34 2.13 13.07
CA GLU A 5 -22.09 1.90 13.80
C GLU A 5 -21.01 1.29 12.89
N LEU A 6 -21.41 0.51 11.88
CA LEU A 6 -20.48 -0.08 10.91
C LEU A 6 -19.75 0.97 10.06
N PHE A 7 -20.39 2.12 9.77
CA PHE A 7 -19.78 3.20 8.99
C PHE A 7 -19.06 4.23 9.85
N ASP A 8 -18.92 3.99 11.15
CA ASP A 8 -18.02 4.78 11.96
C ASP A 8 -16.58 4.61 11.45
N LYS A 9 -15.84 5.71 11.42
CA LYS A 9 -14.50 5.74 10.83
C LYS A 9 -13.55 4.79 11.56
N ASP A 10 -13.61 4.78 12.89
CA ASP A 10 -12.68 4.03 13.71
C ASP A 10 -13.01 2.53 13.64
N VAL A 11 -14.30 2.20 13.60
CA VAL A 11 -14.78 0.82 13.35
C VAL A 11 -14.31 0.31 11.99
N MET A 12 -14.43 1.12 10.92
CA MET A 12 -13.97 0.72 9.58
C MET A 12 -12.45 0.49 9.53
N GLU A 13 -11.67 1.28 10.26
CA GLU A 13 -10.22 1.19 10.31
C GLU A 13 -9.73 -0.03 11.10
N GLU A 14 -10.44 -0.41 12.14
CA GLU A 14 -10.14 -1.59 12.97
C GLU A 14 -10.56 -2.90 12.28
N GLU A 15 -11.84 -3.00 11.90
CA GLU A 15 -12.46 -4.24 11.40
C GLU A 15 -12.03 -4.61 9.97
N PHE A 16 -11.66 -3.62 9.14
CA PHE A 16 -11.26 -3.84 7.74
C PHE A 16 -9.78 -3.51 7.49
N SER A 17 -8.95 -3.69 8.53
CA SER A 17 -7.50 -3.51 8.46
C SER A 17 -6.80 -4.59 7.60
N SER A 18 -5.52 -4.37 7.27
CA SER A 18 -4.71 -5.38 6.57
C SER A 18 -4.51 -6.65 7.40
N THR A 19 -4.45 -6.52 8.73
CA THR A 19 -4.38 -7.63 9.67
C THR A 19 -5.65 -8.47 9.61
N GLU A 20 -6.83 -7.84 9.66
CA GLU A 20 -8.09 -8.56 9.58
C GLU A 20 -8.31 -9.18 8.19
N LEU A 21 -7.89 -8.50 7.13
CA LEU A 21 -7.88 -9.10 5.80
C LEU A 21 -7.03 -10.38 5.77
N LEU A 22 -5.84 -10.37 6.37
CA LEU A 22 -5.00 -11.56 6.45
C LEU A 22 -5.69 -12.70 7.23
N ASN A 23 -6.43 -12.37 8.30
CA ASN A 23 -7.21 -13.35 9.06
C ASN A 23 -8.31 -13.97 8.19
N VAL A 24 -9.11 -13.15 7.51
CA VAL A 24 -10.17 -13.60 6.60
C VAL A 24 -9.60 -14.46 5.47
N LEU A 25 -8.51 -14.06 4.84
CA LEU A 25 -7.88 -14.84 3.77
C LEU A 25 -7.28 -16.14 4.29
N SER A 26 -6.78 -16.15 5.53
CA SER A 26 -6.24 -17.35 6.18
C SER A 26 -7.31 -18.33 6.66
N ASP A 27 -8.55 -17.89 6.86
CA ASP A 27 -9.65 -18.74 7.31
C ASP A 27 -9.97 -19.81 6.27
N LYS A 28 -10.01 -21.07 6.72
CA LYS A 28 -10.30 -22.23 5.88
C LYS A 28 -11.75 -22.72 6.00
N THR A 29 -12.58 -22.09 6.83
CA THR A 29 -13.97 -22.52 7.06
C THR A 29 -14.90 -22.21 5.89
N SER A 30 -14.70 -21.06 5.23
CA SER A 30 -15.51 -20.59 4.11
C SER A 30 -14.61 -20.13 2.96
N PHE A 31 -14.83 -20.69 1.77
CA PHE A 31 -14.03 -20.44 0.56
C PHE A 31 -12.51 -20.50 0.84
N PRO A 32 -11.95 -21.71 1.10
CA PRO A 32 -10.54 -21.85 1.43
C PRO A 32 -9.66 -21.52 0.21
N ILE A 33 -8.63 -20.71 0.43
CA ILE A 33 -7.65 -20.30 -0.58
C ILE A 33 -6.24 -20.58 -0.09
N ASP A 34 -5.27 -20.78 -0.97
CA ASP A 34 -3.94 -21.19 -0.56
C ASP A 34 -3.10 -20.04 0.00
N LYS A 35 -2.42 -20.33 1.11
CA LYS A 35 -1.52 -19.42 1.82
C LYS A 35 -0.13 -20.00 1.83
N GLU A 36 0.82 -19.27 1.29
CA GLU A 36 2.20 -19.72 1.20
C GLU A 36 3.15 -18.77 1.91
N ARG A 37 4.11 -19.32 2.66
CA ARG A 37 5.19 -18.52 3.23
C ARG A 37 6.22 -18.25 2.15
N LYS A 38 6.56 -16.98 1.92
CA LYS A 38 7.63 -16.59 1.01
C LYS A 38 8.69 -15.79 1.76
N VAL A 39 9.95 -16.04 1.42
CA VAL A 39 11.10 -15.32 1.98
C VAL A 39 11.85 -14.68 0.81
N PHE A 40 12.21 -13.42 0.98
CA PHE A 40 13.02 -12.65 0.05
C PHE A 40 14.27 -12.19 0.78
N ARG A 41 15.42 -12.24 0.10
CA ARG A 41 16.68 -11.70 0.60
C ARG A 41 16.77 -10.21 0.28
N LYS A 42 17.59 -9.50 1.05
CA LYS A 42 17.95 -8.13 0.72
C LYS A 42 18.37 -8.01 -0.76
N LYS A 43 17.82 -7.00 -1.45
CA LYS A 43 17.91 -6.69 -2.89
C LYS A 43 17.07 -7.55 -3.82
N ASP A 44 16.33 -8.53 -3.32
CA ASP A 44 15.39 -9.26 -4.17
C ASP A 44 14.25 -8.35 -4.62
N TYR A 45 13.84 -8.52 -5.88
CA TYR A 45 12.61 -7.94 -6.40
C TYR A 45 11.43 -8.82 -5.97
N ILE A 46 10.45 -8.19 -5.35
CA ILE A 46 9.17 -8.82 -4.98
C ILE A 46 8.15 -8.61 -6.10
N VAL A 47 8.15 -7.40 -6.65
CA VAL A 47 7.35 -6.97 -7.81
C VAL A 47 8.22 -6.08 -8.68
N ILE A 48 8.06 -6.16 -10.00
CA ILE A 48 8.83 -5.40 -10.99
C ILE A 48 7.89 -4.46 -11.74
N GLU A 49 8.30 -3.20 -11.88
CA GLU A 49 7.55 -2.19 -12.62
C GLU A 49 7.33 -2.63 -14.08
N ASN A 50 6.11 -2.41 -14.59
CA ASN A 50 5.68 -2.79 -15.94
C ASN A 50 5.59 -4.31 -16.20
N GLU A 51 5.78 -5.15 -15.18
CA GLU A 51 5.53 -6.58 -15.26
C GLU A 51 4.18 -6.93 -14.62
N ILE A 52 3.56 -7.99 -15.14
CA ILE A 52 2.36 -8.57 -14.55
C ILE A 52 2.77 -9.63 -13.53
N HIS A 53 2.08 -9.67 -12.39
CA HIS A 53 2.28 -10.69 -11.37
C HIS A 53 0.95 -11.12 -10.75
N ASP A 54 0.88 -12.36 -10.29
CA ASP A 54 -0.38 -13.01 -9.90
C ASP A 54 -0.63 -13.07 -8.39
N TYR A 55 0.26 -12.49 -7.59
CA TYR A 55 0.24 -12.64 -6.14
C TYR A 55 0.10 -11.32 -5.40
N ILE A 56 -0.57 -11.37 -4.26
CA ILE A 56 -0.44 -10.36 -3.20
C ILE A 56 0.44 -10.90 -2.08
N TYR A 57 1.12 -10.00 -1.38
CA TYR A 57 2.01 -10.37 -0.28
C TYR A 57 1.72 -9.52 0.97
N PHE A 58 1.51 -10.17 2.10
CA PHE A 58 1.41 -9.54 3.41
C PHE A 58 2.77 -9.61 4.09
N ILE A 59 3.38 -8.46 4.37
CA ILE A 59 4.71 -8.40 4.99
C ILE A 59 4.58 -8.74 6.48
N GLN A 60 5.30 -9.77 6.92
CA GLN A 60 5.36 -10.20 8.32
C GLN A 60 6.58 -9.65 9.06
N SER A 61 7.65 -9.32 8.32
CA SER A 61 8.85 -8.70 8.89
C SER A 61 9.74 -8.10 7.81
N GLY A 62 10.46 -7.05 8.16
CA GLY A 62 11.46 -6.39 7.31
C GLY A 62 10.91 -5.18 6.55
N ILE A 63 11.74 -4.57 5.70
CA ILE A 63 11.44 -3.29 5.04
C ILE A 63 11.73 -3.39 3.54
N CYS A 64 10.78 -2.91 2.72
CA CYS A 64 10.92 -2.79 1.28
C CYS A 64 10.94 -1.32 0.85
N GLY A 65 11.64 -1.04 -0.24
CA GLY A 65 11.51 0.22 -0.98
C GLY A 65 10.53 0.04 -2.14
N VAL A 66 9.65 1.02 -2.33
CA VAL A 66 8.76 1.13 -3.49
C VAL A 66 9.38 2.12 -4.46
N TRP A 67 9.65 1.67 -5.67
CA TRP A 67 10.39 2.41 -6.69
C TRP A 67 9.52 2.69 -7.91
N LYS A 68 9.63 3.91 -8.45
CA LYS A 68 9.05 4.31 -9.73
C LYS A 68 10.10 5.00 -10.57
N ASN A 69 10.30 4.58 -11.82
CA ASN A 69 11.31 5.19 -12.71
C ASN A 69 12.69 5.30 -12.03
N GLU A 70 13.15 4.24 -11.36
CA GLU A 70 14.43 4.19 -10.62
C GLU A 70 14.54 5.13 -9.40
N HIS A 71 13.46 5.81 -9.00
CA HIS A 71 13.42 6.65 -7.80
C HIS A 71 12.61 5.99 -6.68
N ILE A 72 13.11 6.06 -5.45
CA ILE A 72 12.34 5.64 -4.27
C ILE A 72 11.17 6.59 -4.07
N ASN A 73 9.96 6.06 -4.10
CA ASN A 73 8.72 6.79 -3.86
C ASN A 73 8.22 6.65 -2.41
N SER A 74 8.45 5.49 -1.79
CA SER A 74 8.09 5.23 -0.39
C SER A 74 8.76 3.98 0.15
N PHE A 75 8.59 3.75 1.45
CA PHE A 75 8.97 2.52 2.14
C PHE A 75 7.71 1.85 2.68
N ILE A 76 7.72 0.53 2.70
CA ILE A 76 6.65 -0.31 3.26
C ILE A 76 7.30 -1.42 4.10
N GLY A 77 6.60 -1.89 5.13
CA GLY A 77 7.13 -2.84 6.11
C GLY A 77 6.03 -3.73 6.69
N GLU A 78 6.25 -4.18 7.92
CA GLU A 78 5.31 -5.05 8.63
C GLU A 78 3.87 -4.53 8.56
N ASN A 79 2.92 -5.44 8.28
CA ASN A 79 1.48 -5.19 8.08
C ASN A 79 1.09 -4.48 6.78
N ASP A 80 2.04 -4.06 5.94
CA ASP A 80 1.72 -3.57 4.59
C ASP A 80 1.47 -4.72 3.60
N ILE A 81 0.71 -4.40 2.55
CA ILE A 81 0.35 -5.32 1.48
C ILE A 81 1.03 -4.89 0.17
N ILE A 82 1.70 -5.83 -0.49
CA ILE A 82 2.28 -5.64 -1.82
C ILE A 82 1.34 -6.24 -2.86
N GLY A 83 1.12 -5.53 -3.97
CA GLY A 83 0.42 -6.06 -5.14
C GLY A 83 -1.10 -5.93 -5.12
N PHE A 84 -1.65 -5.30 -4.08
CA PHE A 84 -3.10 -5.14 -3.91
C PHE A 84 -3.67 -4.01 -4.79
N ASN A 85 -2.83 -3.06 -5.24
CA ASN A 85 -3.26 -2.05 -6.22
C ASN A 85 -3.64 -2.71 -7.56
N GLU A 86 -2.94 -3.77 -7.94
CA GLU A 86 -3.14 -4.51 -9.19
C GLU A 86 -3.94 -5.82 -8.97
N ILE A 87 -4.91 -5.80 -8.05
CA ILE A 87 -5.64 -7.00 -7.59
C ILE A 87 -6.41 -7.72 -8.72
N LEU A 88 -6.77 -7.02 -9.79
CA LEU A 88 -7.46 -7.61 -10.95
C LEU A 88 -6.54 -8.48 -11.84
N GLY A 89 -5.24 -8.55 -11.53
CA GLY A 89 -4.29 -9.50 -12.13
C GLY A 89 -3.79 -9.11 -13.53
N ASN A 90 -4.62 -8.52 -14.38
CA ASN A 90 -4.28 -8.21 -15.78
C ASN A 90 -3.68 -6.81 -15.98
N GLU A 91 -3.12 -6.22 -14.91
CA GLU A 91 -2.57 -4.89 -14.92
C GLU A 91 -1.07 -4.95 -14.63
N PRO A 92 -0.21 -4.31 -15.45
CA PRO A 92 1.20 -4.23 -15.16
C PRO A 92 1.42 -3.38 -13.89
N SER A 93 2.35 -3.81 -13.05
CA SER A 93 2.64 -3.10 -11.80
C SER A 93 3.10 -1.68 -12.06
N PHE A 94 2.50 -0.74 -11.32
CA PHE A 94 2.86 0.67 -11.46
C PHE A 94 4.25 0.97 -10.89
N THR A 95 4.73 0.17 -9.94
CA THR A 95 6.01 0.36 -9.23
C THR A 95 6.75 -0.96 -9.04
N SER A 96 8.07 -0.90 -8.91
CA SER A 96 8.85 -2.03 -8.40
C SER A 96 8.85 -2.03 -6.87
N VAL A 97 8.87 -3.21 -6.25
CA VAL A 97 9.05 -3.37 -4.81
C VAL A 97 10.29 -4.22 -4.57
N ILE A 98 11.27 -3.64 -3.89
CA ILE A 98 12.58 -4.25 -3.67
C ILE A 98 12.85 -4.38 -2.17
N ALA A 99 13.26 -5.56 -1.74
CA ALA A 99 13.63 -5.85 -0.37
C ALA A 99 14.88 -5.05 0.06
N LEU A 100 14.80 -4.25 1.14
CA LEU A 100 15.96 -3.53 1.70
C LEU A 100 16.62 -4.32 2.85
N THR A 101 15.86 -5.20 3.47
CA THR A 101 16.30 -6.22 4.45
C THR A 101 15.84 -7.60 3.96
N ASP A 102 16.19 -8.66 4.69
CA ASP A 102 15.48 -9.93 4.50
C ASP A 102 14.01 -9.75 4.90
N ILE A 103 13.10 -10.30 4.07
CA ILE A 103 11.65 -10.16 4.19
C ILE A 103 11.01 -11.52 4.35
N VAL A 104 10.02 -11.61 5.23
CA VAL A 104 9.10 -12.75 5.33
C VAL A 104 7.71 -12.26 4.98
N THR A 105 7.02 -12.98 4.10
CA THR A 105 5.65 -12.67 3.72
C THR A 105 4.75 -13.91 3.75
N TRP A 106 3.46 -13.67 3.89
CA TRP A 106 2.43 -14.59 3.38
C TRP A 106 2.02 -14.14 1.99
N ARG A 107 1.92 -15.08 1.04
CA ARG A 107 1.40 -14.80 -0.30
C ARG A 107 0.14 -15.60 -0.59
N PHE A 108 -0.71 -14.99 -1.42
CA PHE A 108 -1.96 -15.54 -1.92
C PHE A 108 -2.10 -15.22 -3.41
N SER A 109 -2.78 -16.08 -4.18
CA SER A 109 -3.18 -15.75 -5.55
C SER A 109 -4.18 -14.58 -5.56
N LYS A 110 -3.98 -13.62 -6.46
CA LYS A 110 -4.92 -12.51 -6.69
C LYS A 110 -6.31 -13.01 -7.07
N GLU A 111 -6.38 -14.01 -7.95
CA GLU A 111 -7.63 -14.61 -8.41
C GLU A 111 -8.43 -15.21 -7.26
N GLU A 112 -7.76 -15.99 -6.40
CA GLU A 112 -8.38 -16.61 -5.24
C GLU A 112 -8.83 -15.58 -4.21
N VAL A 113 -8.00 -14.56 -3.96
CA VAL A 113 -8.35 -13.45 -3.06
C VAL A 113 -9.59 -12.72 -3.57
N MET A 114 -9.63 -12.35 -4.85
CA MET A 114 -10.79 -11.69 -5.43
C MET A 114 -12.04 -12.55 -5.36
N SER A 115 -11.92 -13.85 -5.67
CA SER A 115 -13.04 -14.79 -5.59
C SER A 115 -13.57 -14.90 -4.17
N LYS A 116 -12.68 -14.97 -3.17
CA LYS A 116 -13.06 -15.01 -1.76
C LYS A 116 -13.75 -13.72 -1.30
N LEU A 117 -13.20 -12.57 -1.66
CA LEU A 117 -13.78 -11.27 -1.32
C LEU A 117 -15.15 -11.10 -1.97
N MET A 118 -15.31 -11.47 -3.25
CA MET A 118 -16.61 -11.42 -3.94
C MET A 118 -17.65 -12.38 -3.35
N TYR A 119 -17.21 -13.52 -2.83
CA TYR A 119 -18.09 -14.47 -2.15
C TYR A 119 -18.55 -13.96 -0.77
N SER A 120 -17.70 -13.22 -0.07
CA SER A 120 -18.01 -12.67 1.25
C SER A 120 -18.95 -11.46 1.19
N GLN A 121 -19.83 -11.30 2.19
CA GLN A 121 -20.71 -10.13 2.28
C GLN A 121 -19.93 -8.83 2.53
N GLU A 122 -18.77 -8.93 3.17
CA GLU A 122 -17.96 -7.81 3.65
C GLU A 122 -16.76 -7.50 2.76
N GLY A 123 -16.50 -8.29 1.70
CA GLY A 123 -15.28 -8.16 0.89
C GLY A 123 -15.12 -6.79 0.23
N ALA A 124 -16.24 -6.15 -0.10
CA ALA A 124 -16.23 -4.78 -0.62
C ALA A 124 -15.69 -3.75 0.38
N PHE A 125 -15.87 -3.98 1.69
CA PHE A 125 -15.36 -3.08 2.73
C PHE A 125 -13.84 -3.12 2.84
N TYR A 126 -13.23 -4.30 2.69
CA TYR A 126 -11.77 -4.42 2.63
C TYR A 126 -11.17 -3.67 1.44
N LEU A 127 -11.79 -3.79 0.26
CA LEU A 127 -11.38 -3.04 -0.93
C LEU A 127 -11.53 -1.54 -0.73
N TYR A 128 -12.67 -1.10 -0.19
CA TYR A 128 -12.94 0.30 0.11
C TYR A 128 -11.94 0.89 1.12
N GLN A 129 -11.71 0.20 2.23
CA GLN A 129 -10.82 0.65 3.30
C GLN A 129 -9.37 0.75 2.80
N TYR A 130 -8.93 -0.21 2.00
CA TYR A 130 -7.63 -0.14 1.34
C TYR A 130 -7.53 1.08 0.40
N MET A 131 -8.51 1.31 -0.47
CA MET A 131 -8.53 2.47 -1.37
C MET A 131 -8.52 3.80 -0.61
N LYS A 132 -9.30 3.89 0.49
CA LYS A 132 -9.34 5.07 1.37
C LYS A 132 -7.94 5.36 1.95
N LEU A 133 -7.24 4.33 2.44
CA LEU A 133 -5.89 4.46 2.99
C LEU A 133 -4.89 4.95 1.93
N VAL A 134 -4.88 4.32 0.75
CA VAL A 134 -3.99 4.70 -0.35
C VAL A 134 -4.25 6.15 -0.79
N ASN A 135 -5.52 6.55 -0.91
CA ASN A 135 -5.88 7.92 -1.28
C ASN A 135 -5.46 8.95 -0.23
N ALA A 136 -5.63 8.64 1.07
CA ALA A 136 -5.17 9.52 2.14
C ALA A 136 -3.65 9.73 2.08
N ASN A 137 -2.90 8.65 1.87
CA ASN A 137 -1.44 8.71 1.70
C ASN A 137 -1.02 9.52 0.46
N LEU A 138 -1.73 9.37 -0.66
CA LEU A 138 -1.48 10.14 -1.87
C LEU A 138 -1.70 11.65 -1.66
N LEU A 139 -2.81 12.01 -1.01
CA LEU A 139 -3.13 13.41 -0.68
C LEU A 139 -2.07 14.02 0.24
N GLN A 140 -1.62 13.28 1.25
CA GLN A 140 -0.57 13.75 2.16
C GLN A 140 0.75 14.01 1.40
N LYS A 141 1.15 13.10 0.51
CA LYS A 141 2.36 13.30 -0.33
C LYS A 141 2.25 14.55 -1.20
N GLN A 142 1.10 14.80 -1.81
CA GLN A 142 0.86 15.99 -2.64
C GLN A 142 0.93 17.31 -1.84
N LEU A 143 0.39 17.32 -0.62
CA LEU A 143 0.45 18.48 0.27
C LEU A 143 1.90 18.84 0.62
N LEU A 144 2.71 17.85 1.00
CA LEU A 144 4.13 18.04 1.33
C LEU A 144 4.92 18.63 0.15
N GLN A 145 4.73 18.10 -1.06
CA GLN A 145 5.38 18.61 -2.27
C GLN A 145 4.96 20.06 -2.59
N THR A 146 3.69 20.41 -2.34
CA THR A 146 3.18 21.76 -2.58
C THR A 146 3.75 22.77 -1.56
N GLU A 147 3.92 22.37 -0.29
CA GLU A 147 4.52 23.21 0.75
C GLU A 147 6.01 23.46 0.52
N GLU A 148 6.77 22.44 0.11
CA GLU A 148 8.19 22.58 -0.26
C GLU A 148 8.39 23.52 -1.45
N THR A 149 7.53 23.40 -2.47
CA THR A 149 7.55 24.29 -3.64
C THR A 149 7.34 25.75 -3.22
N LYS A 150 6.36 26.02 -2.36
CA LYS A 150 6.09 27.38 -1.84
C LYS A 150 7.25 27.97 -1.03
N LYS A 151 7.95 27.17 -0.22
CA LYS A 151 9.13 27.61 0.54
C LYS A 151 10.30 27.96 -0.39
N THR A 152 10.48 27.21 -1.48
CA THR A 152 11.58 27.40 -2.43
C THR A 152 11.31 28.58 -3.39
N THR A 153 10.06 28.89 -3.70
CA THR A 153 9.67 30.01 -4.56
C THR A 153 9.48 31.35 -3.81
N SER A 154 9.74 31.41 -2.50
CA SER A 154 9.67 32.68 -1.76
C SER A 154 10.90 33.54 -2.12
N PRO A 155 10.74 34.74 -2.73
CA PRO A 155 11.86 35.56 -3.12
C PRO A 155 12.60 36.04 -1.87
N HIS A 156 13.92 35.80 -1.82
CA HIS A 156 14.81 36.50 -0.89
C HIS A 156 14.52 38.01 -0.97
N PRO A 157 14.34 38.71 0.17
CA PRO A 157 14.14 40.15 0.12
C PRO A 157 15.39 40.77 -0.49
N HIS A 158 15.21 41.43 -1.65
CA HIS A 158 16.22 42.32 -2.20
C HIS A 158 16.59 43.32 -1.11
N THR A 159 17.77 43.15 -0.51
CA THR A 159 18.37 44.19 0.32
C THR A 159 18.74 45.35 -0.60
N SER A 160 17.84 46.33 -0.71
CA SER A 160 18.14 47.63 -1.29
C SER A 160 19.31 48.24 -0.52
N ARG A 161 20.49 48.27 -1.13
CA ARG A 161 21.60 49.09 -0.65
C ARG A 161 21.23 50.55 -0.82
N THR A 162 20.79 51.20 0.25
CA THR A 162 20.73 52.66 0.35
C THR A 162 22.16 53.19 0.37
N THR A 163 22.62 53.73 -0.75
CA THR A 163 23.83 54.56 -0.80
C THR A 163 23.51 55.89 -0.15
N ILE A 164 23.98 56.10 1.08
CA ILE A 164 24.03 57.42 1.70
C ILE A 164 25.28 58.12 1.15
N ARG A 165 25.09 59.30 0.55
CA ARG A 165 26.15 60.21 0.15
C ARG A 165 25.92 61.55 0.84
#